data_AF-A0A8T0IS03-F1
#
_entry.id   AF-A0A8T0IS03-F1
#
_cell.length_a   1.000
_cell.length_b   1.000
_cell.length_c   1.000
_cell.angle_alpha   90.00
_cell.angle_beta   90.00
_cell.angle_gamma   90.00
#
_symmetry.space_group_name_H-M   'P 1'
#
loop_
_entity.id
_entity.type
_entity.pdbx_description
1 polymer ?
#
loop_
_entity_poly.entity_id
_entity_poly.type
_entity_poly.pdbx_seq_one_letter_code
_entity_poly.pdbx_strand_id
1 'polypeptide(L)'
;MAAQVHAVCANIHSPCCSYSGPARCRSTTVTSGGAALRDSVKSLQCSTASSSFSSCVRTHRQSGLFPARRIVERTVLRRSVENSVEVDSEEIVDSFEESLIRMRELVDLAGGTSKGVDDASLMRFLKGSSLNVDEAAKAFAKHQQWETSFKPKGFISEVEIANELNAKKSYLQGRDKQGRPICVILARNHTANKEDFDEFRRFIVYSMDKILTAASDSTDGKINCIIDLEGLGFKNLDSKAFIAGFDMYQSHYPERIERFYMVNAPLIFNGLWKVVRSFINETTSKKIVFVDKKKAQETLLSVIDADQLPKEYGGTADLVLLQDAFVPGWPPAKQEFSSLD
;
A
#
# COMPACT_ATOMS: atom_id res chain seq x y z
N MET A 1 -42.27 -33.70 -24.58
CA MET A 1 -41.59 -34.54 -25.60
C MET A 1 -40.11 -34.43 -25.35
N ALA A 2 -39.48 -35.58 -25.10
CA ALA A 2 -38.06 -35.73 -24.78
C ALA A 2 -37.22 -35.88 -26.05
N ALA A 3 -35.95 -35.46 -26.00
CA ALA A 3 -34.88 -35.88 -26.90
C ALA A 3 -33.55 -35.75 -26.13
N GLN A 4 -32.97 -36.84 -25.60
CA GLN A 4 -31.96 -37.71 -26.22
C GLN A 4 -30.74 -36.89 -26.70
N VAL A 5 -29.65 -36.78 -25.93
CA VAL A 5 -28.60 -37.79 -25.59
C VAL A 5 -28.01 -38.47 -26.81
N HIS A 6 -26.86 -37.98 -27.28
CA HIS A 6 -25.90 -38.74 -28.07
C HIS A 6 -24.50 -38.52 -27.48
N ALA A 7 -23.99 -39.55 -26.81
CA ALA A 7 -22.60 -39.67 -26.40
C ALA A 7 -21.82 -40.38 -27.51
N VAL A 8 -20.63 -39.88 -27.84
CA VAL A 8 -19.68 -40.56 -28.73
C VAL A 8 -18.46 -40.95 -27.89
N CYS A 9 -18.28 -42.26 -27.73
CA CYS A 9 -17.10 -42.88 -27.14
C CYS A 9 -15.89 -42.76 -28.10
N ALA A 10 -14.73 -42.40 -27.56
CA ALA A 10 -13.44 -42.68 -28.17
C ALA A 10 -12.55 -43.40 -27.14
N ASN A 11 -12.41 -44.72 -27.34
CA ASN A 11 -11.29 -45.53 -26.84
C ASN A 11 -10.00 -45.07 -27.53
N ILE A 12 -8.85 -45.09 -26.84
CA ILE A 12 -7.56 -45.63 -27.31
C ILE A 12 -6.56 -45.69 -26.13
N HIS A 13 -6.28 -46.92 -25.71
CA HIS A 13 -5.02 -47.54 -25.25
C HIS A 13 -3.99 -46.76 -24.41
N SER A 14 -3.82 -47.23 -23.17
CA SER A 14 -2.58 -47.20 -22.40
C SER A 14 -1.54 -48.19 -22.94
N PRO A 15 -0.27 -48.04 -22.54
CA PRO A 15 0.37 -49.20 -21.90
C PRO A 15 1.11 -48.86 -20.59
N CYS A 16 1.07 -49.86 -19.71
CA CYS A 16 1.75 -49.97 -18.43
C CYS A 16 3.29 -49.91 -18.55
N CYS A 17 3.94 -49.34 -17.53
CA CYS A 17 5.26 -49.78 -17.09
C CYS A 17 5.32 -49.75 -15.55
N SER A 18 5.40 -50.94 -14.98
CA SER A 18 5.70 -51.27 -13.59
C SER A 18 7.19 -51.58 -13.45
N TYR A 19 7.88 -51.12 -12.39
CA TYR A 19 8.81 -51.94 -11.57
C TYR A 19 9.44 -51.18 -10.36
N SER A 20 9.22 -51.77 -9.18
CA SER A 20 10.05 -51.94 -7.96
C SER A 20 11.16 -50.96 -7.51
N GLY A 21 11.06 -50.54 -6.23
CA GLY A 21 12.01 -50.98 -5.18
C GLY A 21 13.23 -50.09 -4.83
N PRO A 22 13.79 -50.18 -3.59
CA PRO A 22 14.13 -49.01 -2.77
C PRO A 22 15.62 -48.85 -2.44
N ALA A 23 16.03 -47.65 -1.97
CA ALA A 23 17.26 -47.49 -1.20
C ALA A 23 17.17 -46.36 -0.16
N ARG A 24 17.10 -46.76 1.13
CA ARG A 24 17.54 -45.97 2.28
C ARG A 24 19.05 -46.13 2.40
N CYS A 25 19.76 -45.04 2.70
CA CYS A 25 21.03 -45.11 3.42
C CYS A 25 20.99 -44.13 4.60
N ARG A 26 20.96 -44.71 5.80
CA ARG A 26 21.32 -44.11 7.07
C ARG A 26 22.76 -44.55 7.33
N SER A 27 23.65 -43.65 7.74
CA SER A 27 24.76 -44.05 8.61
C SER A 27 24.87 -43.06 9.76
N THR A 28 25.09 -43.63 10.93
CA THR A 28 25.23 -42.99 12.24
C THR A 28 26.60 -43.37 12.78
N THR A 29 27.21 -42.43 13.51
CA THR A 29 28.24 -42.57 14.57
C THR A 29 29.63 -43.07 14.11
N VAL A 30 30.75 -42.49 14.58
CA VAL A 30 31.26 -42.55 15.97
C VAL A 30 32.18 -41.35 16.32
N THR A 31 32.13 -41.02 17.61
CA THR A 31 32.87 -40.03 18.45
C THR A 31 34.32 -40.36 18.78
N SER A 32 35.16 -39.31 18.92
CA SER A 32 36.20 -39.07 19.98
C SER A 32 37.09 -37.91 19.49
N GLY A 33 37.38 -36.80 20.18
CA GLY A 33 37.72 -36.59 21.58
C GLY A 33 39.24 -36.35 21.71
N GLY A 34 39.69 -35.12 22.05
CA GLY A 34 41.05 -34.89 22.60
C GLY A 34 41.91 -33.73 22.05
N ALA A 35 41.70 -32.54 22.62
CA ALA A 35 42.63 -31.48 23.08
C ALA A 35 44.08 -31.26 22.52
N ALA A 36 44.30 -29.97 22.18
CA ALA A 36 45.38 -29.04 22.58
C ALA A 36 46.78 -29.06 21.90
N LEU A 37 47.17 -27.92 21.29
CA LEU A 37 48.10 -26.92 21.87
C LEU A 37 48.40 -25.74 20.90
N ARG A 38 48.29 -24.51 21.45
CA ARG A 38 49.08 -23.24 21.30
C ARG A 38 49.59 -22.85 19.89
N ASP A 39 49.35 -21.62 19.43
CA ASP A 39 50.08 -20.43 19.91
C ASP A 39 49.33 -19.10 19.89
N SER A 40 49.75 -18.24 20.82
CA SER A 40 49.31 -16.86 21.08
C SER A 40 50.19 -15.85 20.33
N VAL A 41 49.60 -14.75 19.86
CA VAL A 41 50.24 -13.43 19.87
C VAL A 41 49.21 -12.38 20.32
N LYS A 42 49.58 -11.63 21.36
CA LYS A 42 48.81 -10.57 22.01
C LYS A 42 49.21 -9.19 21.52
N SER A 43 48.21 -8.30 21.57
CA SER A 43 48.21 -6.89 22.01
C SER A 43 48.95 -5.81 21.23
N LEU A 44 48.21 -4.73 20.94
CA LEU A 44 48.50 -3.41 21.48
C LEU A 44 47.20 -2.58 21.59
N GLN A 45 46.78 -2.34 22.84
CA GLN A 45 45.89 -1.26 23.23
C GLN A 45 46.73 0.00 23.47
N CYS A 46 46.15 1.17 23.23
CA CYS A 46 46.64 2.42 23.81
C CYS A 46 45.48 3.14 24.49
N SER A 47 45.70 3.53 25.74
CA SER A 47 44.80 4.24 26.64
C SER A 47 45.54 5.42 27.25
N THR A 48 44.90 6.58 27.36
CA THR A 48 45.04 7.55 28.48
C THR A 48 43.91 8.59 28.36
N ALA A 49 42.97 8.63 29.31
CA ALA A 49 42.91 9.50 30.51
C ALA A 49 42.38 10.94 30.20
N SER A 50 41.12 11.26 30.53
CA SER A 50 40.62 11.80 31.82
C SER A 50 41.15 13.21 32.18
N SER A 51 40.27 14.21 32.18
CA SER A 51 40.00 15.02 33.38
C SER A 51 38.81 15.98 33.19
N SER A 52 38.02 16.07 34.25
CA SER A 52 36.94 17.04 34.49
C SER A 52 37.53 18.29 35.15
N PHE A 53 37.02 19.48 34.82
CA PHE A 53 37.12 20.66 35.68
C PHE A 53 35.85 21.50 35.57
N SER A 54 35.20 21.68 36.72
CA SER A 54 34.20 22.70 37.00
C SER A 54 34.92 23.98 37.44
N SER A 55 34.50 25.15 36.96
CA SER A 55 34.61 26.41 37.71
C SER A 55 33.66 27.48 37.17
N CYS A 56 33.11 28.21 38.14
CA CYS A 56 32.11 29.25 38.09
C CYS A 56 32.76 30.65 37.99
N VAL A 57 31.92 31.68 37.74
CA VAL A 57 32.14 33.14 37.99
C VAL A 57 32.99 33.85 36.89
N ARG A 58 32.66 35.01 36.30
CA ARG A 58 32.03 36.26 36.79
C ARG A 58 31.44 37.10 35.63
N THR A 59 30.48 37.93 36.02
CA THR A 59 29.79 39.03 35.35
C THR A 59 30.67 40.04 34.58
N HIS A 60 30.17 40.58 33.47
CA HIS A 60 30.42 41.97 33.11
C HIS A 60 29.11 42.68 32.70
N ARG A 61 28.79 43.71 33.47
CA ARG A 61 27.74 44.71 33.26
C ARG A 61 28.42 45.89 32.56
N GLN A 62 27.90 46.36 31.42
CA GLN A 62 28.11 47.74 30.99
C GLN A 62 26.82 48.31 30.41
N SER A 63 26.44 49.44 31.02
CA SER A 63 25.37 50.35 30.70
C SER A 63 25.73 51.29 29.54
N GLY A 64 24.76 51.63 28.70
CA GLY A 64 24.88 52.73 27.72
C GLY A 64 23.51 53.13 27.17
N LEU A 65 23.18 54.42 27.31
CA LEU A 65 21.91 55.12 27.02
C LEU A 65 21.67 55.41 25.52
N PHE A 66 20.39 55.32 25.09
CA PHE A 66 19.60 56.10 24.07
C PHE A 66 20.20 56.49 22.68
N PRO A 67 19.41 56.93 21.66
CA PRO A 67 17.95 57.18 21.59
C PRO A 67 17.21 56.55 20.37
N ALA A 68 15.88 56.65 20.42
CA ALA A 68 14.94 56.38 19.33
C ALA A 68 15.13 57.30 18.12
N ARG A 69 14.98 56.77 16.90
CA ARG A 69 14.65 57.56 15.71
C ARG A 69 13.57 56.90 14.85
N ARG A 70 12.61 57.76 14.55
CA ARG A 70 11.42 57.68 13.70
C ARG A 70 11.85 57.71 12.22
N ILE A 71 11.38 56.79 11.39
CA ILE A 71 11.42 56.85 9.92
C ILE A 71 10.07 56.28 9.44
N VAL A 72 9.05 57.13 9.28
CA VAL A 72 8.54 57.73 8.03
C VAL A 72 8.00 56.68 7.04
N GLU A 73 6.67 56.67 6.92
CA GLU A 73 5.88 55.99 5.90
C GLU A 73 6.38 56.31 4.47
N ARG A 74 6.47 55.27 3.65
CA ARG A 74 6.27 55.40 2.20
C ARG A 74 5.31 54.31 1.73
N THR A 75 4.06 54.72 1.58
CA THR A 75 3.05 54.06 0.77
C THR A 75 3.59 53.96 -0.66
N VAL A 76 3.90 52.74 -1.10
CA VAL A 76 4.03 52.42 -2.52
C VAL A 76 3.02 51.32 -2.79
N LEU A 77 1.92 51.71 -3.44
CA LEU A 77 0.94 50.84 -4.07
C LEU A 77 1.68 49.91 -5.03
N ARG A 78 2.04 48.71 -4.58
CA ARG A 78 2.44 47.62 -5.46
C ARG A 78 1.18 46.84 -5.81
N ARG A 79 0.62 47.20 -6.96
CA ARG A 79 -0.39 46.45 -7.70
C ARG A 79 0.26 45.10 -8.05
N SER A 80 0.08 44.09 -7.20
CA SER A 80 0.36 42.71 -7.55
C SER A 80 -0.77 42.27 -8.48
N VAL A 81 -0.51 42.35 -9.78
CA VAL A 81 -1.31 41.66 -10.79
C VAL A 81 -1.10 40.17 -10.52
N GLU A 82 -2.14 39.51 -10.02
CA GLU A 82 -2.24 38.05 -10.08
C GLU A 82 -2.31 37.68 -11.57
N ASN A 83 -1.18 37.27 -12.14
CA ASN A 83 -1.18 36.51 -13.37
C ASN A 83 -1.72 35.11 -13.05
N SER A 84 -3.05 34.97 -13.05
CA SER A 84 -3.67 33.67 -13.29
C SER A 84 -3.52 33.38 -14.77
N VAL A 85 -2.48 32.63 -15.13
CA VAL A 85 -2.37 32.05 -16.48
C VAL A 85 -3.50 31.03 -16.58
N GLU A 86 -4.54 31.35 -17.34
CA GLU A 86 -5.53 30.37 -17.80
C GLU A 86 -4.78 29.46 -18.78
N VAL A 87 -4.28 28.33 -18.27
CA VAL A 87 -3.70 27.28 -19.12
C VAL A 87 -4.86 26.64 -19.87
N ASP A 88 -4.77 26.63 -21.20
CA ASP A 88 -5.83 26.10 -22.06
C ASP A 88 -5.96 24.58 -21.86
N SER A 89 -7.20 24.12 -21.72
CA SER A 89 -7.50 22.70 -21.54
C SER A 89 -7.05 21.85 -22.73
N GLU A 90 -7.04 22.41 -23.95
CA GLU A 90 -6.59 21.69 -25.15
C GLU A 90 -5.06 21.45 -25.11
N GLU A 91 -4.27 22.45 -24.73
CA GLU A 91 -2.80 22.33 -24.60
C GLU A 91 -2.41 21.31 -23.51
N ILE A 92 -3.18 21.23 -22.43
CA ILE A 92 -2.98 20.24 -21.36
C ILE A 92 -3.26 18.81 -21.87
N VAL A 93 -4.31 18.63 -22.67
CA VAL A 93 -4.68 17.31 -23.21
C VAL A 93 -3.61 16.82 -24.19
N ASP A 94 -3.17 17.66 -25.12
CA ASP A 94 -2.10 17.33 -26.07
C ASP A 94 -0.80 16.94 -25.33
N SER A 95 -0.46 17.70 -24.28
CA SER A 95 0.71 17.39 -23.44
C SER A 95 0.64 16.01 -22.78
N PHE A 96 -0.56 15.57 -22.37
CA PHE A 96 -0.75 14.26 -21.78
C PHE A 96 -0.71 13.14 -22.82
N GLU A 97 -1.27 13.35 -24.00
CA GLU A 97 -1.19 12.37 -25.10
C GLU A 97 0.25 12.12 -25.53
N GLU A 98 1.05 13.18 -25.71
CA GLU A 98 2.48 13.07 -26.00
C GLU A 98 3.23 12.31 -24.89
N SER A 99 2.93 12.63 -23.64
CA SER A 99 3.51 11.95 -22.48
C SER A 99 3.18 10.46 -22.45
N LEU A 100 1.94 10.08 -22.81
CA LEU A 100 1.51 8.68 -22.87
C LEU A 100 2.19 7.93 -24.02
N ILE A 101 2.28 8.54 -25.21
CA ILE A 101 3.00 7.95 -26.36
C ILE A 101 4.45 7.66 -25.96
N ARG A 102 5.12 8.65 -25.36
CA ARG A 102 6.50 8.49 -24.91
C ARG A 102 6.64 7.46 -23.80
N MET A 103 5.70 7.44 -22.84
CA MET A 103 5.70 6.47 -21.76
C MET A 103 5.60 5.03 -22.27
N ARG A 104 4.75 4.78 -23.28
CA ARG A 104 4.57 3.45 -23.89
C ARG A 104 5.89 2.90 -24.43
N GLU A 105 6.65 3.70 -25.19
CA GLU A 105 7.97 3.31 -25.68
C GLU A 105 8.95 2.98 -24.55
N LEU A 106 8.97 3.82 -23.50
CA LEU A 106 9.88 3.63 -22.38
C LEU A 106 9.52 2.43 -21.50
N VAL A 107 8.24 2.08 -21.39
CA VAL A 107 7.79 0.86 -20.71
C VAL A 107 8.35 -0.38 -21.40
N ASP A 108 8.26 -0.44 -22.73
CA ASP A 108 8.80 -1.56 -23.52
C ASP A 108 10.33 -1.65 -23.38
N LEU A 109 11.03 -0.51 -23.40
CA LEU A 109 12.49 -0.46 -23.18
C LEU A 109 12.91 -0.86 -21.76
N ALA A 110 12.07 -0.61 -20.75
CA ALA A 110 12.31 -0.98 -19.36
C ALA A 110 12.01 -2.46 -19.06
N GLY A 111 11.64 -3.26 -20.06
CA GLY A 111 11.31 -4.68 -19.91
C GLY A 111 9.89 -4.95 -19.42
N GLY A 112 9.00 -3.97 -19.54
CA GLY A 112 7.55 -4.16 -19.45
C GLY A 112 6.92 -4.37 -20.82
N THR A 113 5.60 -4.26 -20.90
CA THR A 113 4.87 -4.20 -22.17
C THR A 113 3.81 -3.09 -22.16
N SER A 114 3.79 -2.27 -23.20
CA SER A 114 2.77 -1.25 -23.45
C SER A 114 1.55 -1.80 -24.21
N LYS A 115 1.69 -2.98 -24.83
CA LYS A 115 0.68 -3.59 -25.70
C LYS A 115 -0.53 -4.03 -24.88
N GLY A 116 -1.72 -3.57 -25.28
CA GLY A 116 -2.98 -3.91 -24.62
C GLY A 116 -3.22 -3.19 -23.29
N VAL A 117 -2.31 -2.29 -22.88
CA VAL A 117 -2.46 -1.46 -21.68
C VAL A 117 -3.32 -0.23 -22.03
N ASP A 118 -4.37 0.01 -21.25
CA ASP A 118 -5.23 1.18 -21.38
C ASP A 118 -4.54 2.47 -20.90
N ASP A 119 -4.95 3.61 -21.47
CA ASP A 119 -4.36 4.92 -21.13
C ASP A 119 -4.60 5.30 -19.67
N ALA A 120 -5.73 4.92 -19.07
CA ALA A 120 -6.02 5.26 -17.68
C ALA A 120 -5.03 4.59 -16.71
N SER A 121 -4.62 3.35 -16.99
CA SER A 121 -3.59 2.65 -16.23
C SER A 121 -2.23 3.36 -16.31
N LEU A 122 -1.77 3.73 -17.51
CA LEU A 122 -0.51 4.49 -17.67
C LEU A 122 -0.59 5.87 -17.00
N MET A 123 -1.72 6.57 -17.18
CA MET A 123 -1.98 7.89 -16.61
C MET A 123 -1.91 7.89 -15.08
N ARG A 124 -2.37 6.82 -14.41
CA ARG A 124 -2.24 6.67 -12.95
C ARG A 124 -0.79 6.62 -12.50
N PHE A 125 0.06 5.90 -13.22
CA PHE A 125 1.50 5.85 -12.93
C PHE A 125 2.18 7.17 -13.27
N LEU A 126 1.79 7.83 -14.36
CA LEU A 126 2.30 9.15 -14.71
C LEU A 126 1.98 10.19 -13.63
N LYS A 127 0.72 10.26 -13.18
CA LYS A 127 0.30 11.12 -12.06
C LYS A 127 1.04 10.76 -10.76
N GLY A 128 1.19 9.47 -10.47
CA GLY A 128 1.91 8.97 -9.30
C GLY A 128 3.40 9.35 -9.27
N SER A 129 4.00 9.52 -10.45
CA SER A 129 5.39 9.96 -10.63
C SER A 129 5.55 11.46 -10.85
N SER A 130 4.57 12.27 -10.42
CA SER A 130 4.58 13.73 -10.60
C SER A 130 4.79 14.17 -12.05
N LEU A 131 4.21 13.43 -12.99
CA LEU A 131 4.30 13.63 -14.44
C LEU A 131 5.72 13.41 -15.02
N ASN A 132 6.62 12.76 -14.28
CA ASN A 132 7.90 12.33 -14.83
C ASN A 132 7.72 11.03 -15.63
N VAL A 133 7.82 11.13 -16.96
CA VAL A 133 7.56 10.03 -17.90
C VAL A 133 8.56 8.87 -17.72
N ASP A 134 9.85 9.15 -17.54
CA ASP A 134 10.88 8.11 -17.36
C ASP A 134 10.67 7.30 -16.06
N GLU A 135 10.39 7.98 -14.95
CA GLU A 135 10.14 7.31 -13.67
C GLU A 135 8.80 6.57 -13.68
N ALA A 136 7.77 7.13 -14.32
CA ALA A 136 6.49 6.44 -14.52
C ALA A 136 6.67 5.14 -15.32
N ALA A 137 7.43 5.19 -16.43
CA ALA A 137 7.66 4.01 -17.27
C ALA A 137 8.40 2.90 -16.52
N LYS A 138 9.47 3.24 -15.78
CA LYS A 138 10.20 2.28 -14.92
C LYS A 138 9.32 1.70 -13.83
N ALA A 139 8.51 2.54 -13.17
CA ALA A 139 7.59 2.11 -12.12
C ALA A 139 6.53 1.15 -12.67
N PHE A 140 5.97 1.45 -13.85
CA PHE A 140 4.99 0.60 -14.51
C PHE A 140 5.57 -0.75 -14.95
N ALA A 141 6.75 -0.75 -15.59
CA ALA A 141 7.44 -1.99 -15.96
C ALA A 141 7.76 -2.87 -14.74
N LYS A 142 8.23 -2.25 -13.64
CA LYS A 142 8.45 -2.93 -12.36
C LYS A 142 7.15 -3.50 -11.78
N HIS A 143 6.04 -2.77 -11.89
CA HIS A 143 4.73 -3.24 -11.45
C HIS A 143 4.28 -4.47 -12.24
N GLN A 144 4.45 -4.51 -13.56
CA GLN A 144 4.09 -5.70 -14.38
C GLN A 144 4.92 -6.95 -14.00
N GLN A 145 6.22 -6.77 -13.75
CA GLN A 145 7.09 -7.86 -13.27
C GLN A 145 6.67 -8.34 -11.88
N TRP A 146 6.35 -7.40 -10.98
CA TRP A 146 5.80 -7.72 -9.67
C TRP A 146 4.47 -8.47 -9.80
N GLU A 147 3.55 -8.02 -10.65
CA GLU A 147 2.24 -8.64 -10.81
C GLU A 147 2.37 -10.10 -11.27
N THR A 148 3.22 -10.36 -12.25
CA THR A 148 3.48 -11.71 -12.77
C THR A 148 4.08 -12.64 -11.71
N SER A 149 5.00 -12.12 -10.88
CA SER A 149 5.66 -12.91 -9.83
C SER A 149 4.80 -13.09 -8.57
N PHE A 150 4.01 -12.08 -8.21
CA PHE A 150 3.22 -12.05 -6.97
C PHE A 150 1.84 -12.71 -7.15
N LYS A 151 1.25 -12.59 -8.34
CA LYS A 151 -0.04 -13.20 -8.73
C LYS A 151 0.16 -14.07 -9.98
N PRO A 152 0.86 -15.21 -9.91
CA PRO A 152 1.14 -16.06 -11.08
C PRO A 152 -0.11 -16.60 -11.77
N LYS A 153 -1.24 -16.68 -11.05
CA LYS A 153 -2.56 -17.08 -11.59
C LYS A 153 -3.41 -15.89 -12.08
N GLY A 154 -2.87 -14.67 -12.05
CA GLY A 154 -3.59 -13.42 -12.27
C GLY A 154 -4.39 -12.92 -11.05
N PHE A 155 -4.62 -13.78 -10.05
CA PHE A 155 -5.33 -13.44 -8.82
C PHE A 155 -4.76 -14.20 -7.61
N ILE A 156 -5.08 -13.73 -6.41
CA ILE A 156 -4.82 -14.43 -5.14
C ILE A 156 -6.08 -15.21 -4.75
N SER A 157 -5.97 -16.51 -4.49
CA SER A 157 -7.11 -17.31 -4.06
C SER A 157 -7.36 -17.20 -2.54
N GLU A 158 -8.61 -17.34 -2.11
CA GLU A 158 -8.98 -17.24 -0.69
C GLU A 158 -8.30 -18.30 0.19
N VAL A 159 -7.91 -19.44 -0.39
CA VAL A 159 -7.16 -20.49 0.30
C VAL A 159 -5.76 -20.01 0.71
N GLU A 160 -5.14 -19.14 -0.09
CA GLU A 160 -3.80 -18.59 0.18
C GLU A 160 -3.79 -17.55 1.31
N ILE A 161 -4.97 -17.09 1.74
CA ILE A 161 -5.16 -16.00 2.70
C ILE A 161 -6.22 -16.32 3.77
N ALA A 162 -6.45 -17.62 4.03
CA ALA A 162 -7.54 -18.08 4.86
C ALA A 162 -7.45 -17.56 6.31
N ASN A 163 -6.26 -17.44 6.89
CA ASN A 163 -6.09 -16.93 8.25
C ASN A 163 -6.41 -15.43 8.31
N GLU A 164 -5.99 -14.70 7.28
CA GLU A 164 -6.24 -13.26 7.17
C GLU A 164 -7.73 -12.95 6.97
N LEU A 165 -8.45 -13.76 6.19
CA LEU A 165 -9.91 -13.67 6.03
C LEU A 165 -10.65 -14.05 7.32
N ASN A 166 -10.21 -15.12 8.01
CA ASN A 166 -10.79 -15.57 9.27
C ASN A 166 -10.67 -14.52 10.39
N ALA A 167 -9.66 -13.66 10.33
CA ALA A 167 -9.51 -12.54 11.25
C ALA A 167 -10.57 -11.43 11.05
N LYS A 168 -11.33 -11.43 9.94
CA LYS A 168 -12.47 -10.50 9.70
C LYS A 168 -12.07 -9.02 9.87
N LYS A 169 -10.97 -8.64 9.23
CA LYS A 169 -10.34 -7.31 9.39
C LYS A 169 -10.64 -6.32 8.26
N SER A 170 -11.18 -6.75 7.12
CA SER A 170 -11.48 -5.91 5.96
C SER A 170 -12.92 -6.11 5.49
N TYR A 171 -13.52 -5.02 5.01
CA TYR A 171 -14.93 -4.91 4.65
C TYR A 171 -15.06 -4.06 3.37
N LEU A 172 -15.97 -4.44 2.48
CA LEU A 172 -16.34 -3.66 1.31
C LEU A 172 -17.75 -3.11 1.53
N GLN A 173 -17.83 -1.80 1.75
CA GLN A 173 -19.01 -1.11 2.24
C GLN A 173 -19.48 -0.06 1.24
N GLY A 174 -20.77 -0.10 0.88
CA GLY A 174 -21.48 0.97 0.19
C GLY A 174 -20.71 1.79 -0.85
N ARG A 175 -21.07 3.06 -0.99
CA ARG A 175 -20.36 4.06 -1.79
C ARG A 175 -20.38 5.43 -1.09
N ASP A 176 -19.37 6.25 -1.37
CA ASP A 176 -19.40 7.67 -1.00
C ASP A 176 -20.39 8.45 -1.89
N LYS A 177 -20.61 9.73 -1.56
CA LYS A 177 -21.50 10.63 -2.32
C LYS A 177 -21.07 10.89 -3.77
N GLN A 178 -19.85 10.48 -4.16
CA GLN A 178 -19.37 10.55 -5.54
C GLN A 178 -19.42 9.18 -6.25
N GLY A 179 -19.86 8.12 -5.57
CA GLY A 179 -19.95 6.77 -6.11
C GLY A 179 -18.70 5.91 -5.90
N ARG A 180 -17.71 6.38 -5.13
CA ARG A 180 -16.49 5.60 -4.82
C ARG A 180 -16.79 4.52 -3.79
N PRO A 181 -16.39 3.25 -4.00
CA PRO A 181 -16.49 2.22 -2.98
C PRO A 181 -15.77 2.60 -1.69
N ILE A 182 -16.27 2.11 -0.55
CA ILE A 182 -15.64 2.33 0.76
C ILE A 182 -15.05 1.01 1.25
N CYS A 183 -13.76 1.01 1.53
CA CYS A 183 -13.09 -0.04 2.28
C CYS A 183 -13.14 0.32 3.77
N VAL A 184 -13.49 -0.62 4.64
CA VAL A 184 -13.32 -0.45 6.10
C VAL A 184 -12.33 -1.49 6.60
N ILE A 185 -11.33 -1.04 7.35
CA ILE A 185 -10.30 -1.89 7.95
C ILE A 185 -10.35 -1.74 9.47
N LEU A 186 -10.54 -2.86 10.18
CA LEU A 186 -10.55 -2.90 11.64
C LEU A 186 -9.17 -3.32 12.16
N ALA A 187 -8.36 -2.34 12.59
CA ALA A 187 -6.98 -2.61 13.02
C ALA A 187 -6.90 -3.48 14.28
N ARG A 188 -7.92 -3.46 15.15
CA ARG A 188 -8.01 -4.34 16.33
C ARG A 188 -8.02 -5.84 16.00
N ASN A 189 -8.43 -6.19 14.78
CA ASN A 189 -8.47 -7.57 14.30
C ASN A 189 -7.16 -8.00 13.61
N HIS A 190 -6.24 -7.08 13.37
CA HIS A 190 -4.92 -7.42 12.86
C HIS A 190 -4.01 -7.88 14.01
N THR A 191 -3.48 -9.09 13.93
CA THR A 191 -2.43 -9.58 14.83
C THR A 191 -1.13 -9.69 14.06
N ALA A 192 -0.02 -9.26 14.69
CA ALA A 192 1.30 -9.41 14.12
C ALA A 192 1.65 -10.91 13.98
N ASN A 193 1.38 -11.50 12.80
CA ASN A 193 1.80 -12.85 12.49
C ASN A 193 3.26 -12.81 12.03
N LYS A 194 4.16 -13.27 12.90
CA LYS A 194 5.59 -13.29 12.60
C LYS A 194 6.00 -14.48 11.73
N GLU A 195 5.16 -15.50 11.65
CA GLU A 195 5.46 -16.74 10.93
C GLU A 195 5.03 -16.66 9.46
N ASP A 196 3.94 -15.95 9.17
CA ASP A 196 3.43 -15.79 7.80
C ASP A 196 3.07 -14.33 7.45
N PHE A 197 4.10 -13.51 7.29
CA PHE A 197 3.93 -12.14 6.80
C PHE A 197 3.63 -12.07 5.29
N ASP A 198 3.86 -13.17 4.56
CA ASP A 198 3.60 -13.26 3.12
C ASP A 198 2.10 -13.40 2.85
N GLU A 199 1.40 -14.22 3.65
CA GLU A 199 -0.07 -14.30 3.66
C GLU A 199 -0.70 -12.91 3.85
N PHE A 200 -0.19 -12.11 4.80
CA PHE A 200 -0.67 -10.74 5.01
C PHE A 200 -0.49 -9.84 3.78
N ARG A 201 0.66 -9.91 3.10
CA ARG A 201 0.88 -9.14 1.86
C ARG A 201 -0.06 -9.59 0.76
N ARG A 202 -0.27 -10.91 0.59
CA ARG A 202 -1.25 -11.46 -0.36
C ARG A 202 -2.66 -11.01 -0.03
N PHE A 203 -3.02 -10.93 1.24
CA PHE A 203 -4.32 -10.43 1.70
C PHE A 203 -4.55 -8.96 1.35
N ILE A 204 -3.53 -8.10 1.45
CA ILE A 204 -3.63 -6.69 1.01
C ILE A 204 -3.97 -6.63 -0.49
N VAL A 205 -3.24 -7.39 -1.30
CA VAL A 205 -3.44 -7.45 -2.76
C VAL A 205 -4.82 -8.01 -3.12
N TYR A 206 -5.22 -9.13 -2.51
CA TYR A 206 -6.58 -9.69 -2.67
C TYR A 206 -7.65 -8.65 -2.35
N SER A 207 -7.50 -7.95 -1.21
CA SER A 207 -8.47 -6.96 -0.77
C SER A 207 -8.59 -5.82 -1.77
N MET A 208 -7.47 -5.29 -2.22
CA MET A 208 -7.44 -4.20 -3.19
C MET A 208 -8.03 -4.61 -4.53
N ASP A 209 -7.62 -5.74 -5.10
CA ASP A 209 -8.11 -6.20 -6.40
C ASP A 209 -9.64 -6.42 -6.35
N LYS A 210 -10.15 -7.04 -5.27
CA LYS A 210 -11.61 -7.22 -5.07
C LYS A 210 -12.35 -5.90 -4.97
N ILE A 211 -11.86 -4.97 -4.15
CA ILE A 211 -12.50 -3.67 -3.91
C ILE A 211 -12.47 -2.81 -5.19
N LEU A 212 -11.36 -2.82 -5.92
CA LEU A 212 -11.22 -2.07 -7.17
C LEU A 212 -12.14 -2.57 -8.28
N THR A 213 -12.53 -3.85 -8.25
CA THR A 213 -13.54 -4.37 -9.18
C THR A 213 -14.93 -3.73 -8.95
N ALA A 214 -15.19 -3.18 -7.75
CA ALA A 214 -16.41 -2.41 -7.48
C ALA A 214 -16.28 -0.91 -7.83
N ALA A 215 -15.08 -0.42 -8.18
CA ALA A 215 -14.84 0.98 -8.52
C ALA A 215 -15.40 1.32 -9.90
N SER A 216 -15.76 2.59 -10.09
CA SER A 216 -16.33 3.09 -11.35
C SER A 216 -15.32 3.96 -12.10
N ASP A 217 -15.33 3.88 -13.43
CA ASP A 217 -14.56 4.78 -14.30
C ASP A 217 -14.98 6.24 -14.13
N SER A 218 -16.25 6.50 -13.78
CA SER A 218 -16.75 7.85 -13.46
C SER A 218 -16.04 8.49 -12.27
N THR A 219 -15.36 7.69 -11.45
CA THR A 219 -14.58 8.14 -10.31
C THR A 219 -13.07 7.91 -10.48
N ASP A 220 -12.60 7.73 -11.72
CA ASP A 220 -11.22 7.38 -12.06
C ASP A 220 -10.77 6.05 -11.40
N GLY A 221 -11.72 5.17 -11.09
CA GLY A 221 -11.48 3.92 -10.39
C GLY A 221 -10.92 4.10 -8.97
N LYS A 222 -11.27 5.20 -8.29
CA LYS A 222 -10.84 5.51 -6.93
C LYS A 222 -11.75 4.96 -5.85
N ILE A 223 -11.17 4.77 -4.65
CA ILE A 223 -11.86 4.29 -3.45
C ILE A 223 -11.54 5.16 -2.23
N ASN A 224 -12.40 5.11 -1.21
CA ASN A 224 -12.10 5.63 0.12
C ASN A 224 -11.83 4.49 1.09
N CYS A 225 -10.95 4.72 2.06
CA CYS A 225 -10.63 3.75 3.09
C CYS A 225 -10.87 4.35 4.48
N ILE A 226 -11.69 3.70 5.30
CA ILE A 226 -11.83 3.98 6.73
C ILE A 226 -10.93 2.99 7.46
N ILE A 227 -9.94 3.48 8.20
CA ILE A 227 -9.07 2.66 9.05
C ILE A 227 -9.47 2.94 10.49
N ASP A 228 -10.19 1.99 11.08
CA ASP A 228 -10.65 2.07 12.45
C ASP A 228 -9.60 1.51 13.40
N LEU A 229 -9.05 2.42 14.20
CA LEU A 229 -8.02 2.13 15.18
C LEU A 229 -8.60 1.86 16.58
N GLU A 230 -9.94 1.83 16.73
CA GLU A 230 -10.57 1.53 18.01
C GLU A 230 -10.21 0.11 18.48
N GLY A 231 -9.77 0.02 19.74
CA GLY A 231 -9.37 -1.26 20.34
C GLY A 231 -7.98 -1.74 19.94
N LEU A 232 -7.19 -0.91 19.23
CA LEU A 232 -5.80 -1.21 18.92
C LEU A 232 -4.99 -1.32 20.22
N GLY A 233 -4.47 -2.52 20.50
CA GLY A 233 -3.62 -2.83 21.64
C GLY A 233 -2.24 -3.31 21.23
N PHE A 234 -1.42 -3.72 22.21
CA PHE A 234 -0.02 -4.12 21.97
C PHE A 234 0.15 -5.26 20.96
N LYS A 235 -0.78 -6.22 20.92
CA LYS A 235 -0.76 -7.33 19.95
C LYS A 235 -0.97 -6.89 18.49
N ASN A 236 -1.53 -5.68 18.31
CA ASN A 236 -1.89 -5.10 17.01
C ASN A 236 -0.87 -4.05 16.54
N LEU A 237 0.08 -3.64 17.40
CA LEU A 237 1.12 -2.65 17.07
C LEU A 237 2.18 -3.27 16.15
N ASP A 238 1.87 -3.33 14.87
CA ASP A 238 2.74 -3.89 13.84
C ASP A 238 3.13 -2.81 12.82
N SER A 239 4.32 -2.22 13.00
CA SER A 239 4.83 -1.23 12.04
C SER A 239 5.08 -1.85 10.67
N LYS A 240 5.47 -3.13 10.62
CA LYS A 240 5.73 -3.81 9.35
C LYS A 240 4.44 -3.95 8.56
N ALA A 241 3.33 -4.27 9.21
CA ALA A 241 2.03 -4.39 8.56
C ALA A 241 1.58 -3.06 7.93
N PHE A 242 1.65 -1.95 8.68
CA PHE A 242 1.32 -0.62 8.14
C PHE A 242 2.26 -0.20 7.01
N ILE A 243 3.58 -0.39 7.18
CA ILE A 243 4.57 -0.07 6.15
C ILE A 243 4.29 -0.88 4.88
N ALA A 244 4.02 -2.19 4.99
CA ALA A 244 3.71 -3.03 3.83
C ALA A 244 2.41 -2.61 3.14
N GLY A 245 1.37 -2.24 3.90
CA GLY A 245 0.13 -1.71 3.33
C GLY A 245 0.37 -0.44 2.52
N PHE A 246 1.03 0.56 3.11
CA PHE A 246 1.33 1.81 2.40
C PHE A 246 2.29 1.61 1.23
N ASP A 247 3.31 0.76 1.36
CA ASP A 247 4.22 0.43 0.26
C ASP A 247 3.45 -0.20 -0.92
N MET A 248 2.53 -1.12 -0.64
CA MET A 248 1.68 -1.74 -1.66
C MET A 248 0.84 -0.67 -2.39
N TYR A 249 0.18 0.23 -1.65
CA TYR A 249 -0.64 1.29 -2.24
C TYR A 249 0.18 2.26 -3.10
N GLN A 250 1.39 2.60 -2.66
CA GLN A 250 2.26 3.56 -3.34
C GLN A 250 2.91 2.98 -4.59
N SER A 251 3.35 1.72 -4.51
CA SER A 251 4.17 1.09 -5.55
C SER A 251 3.34 0.41 -6.63
N HIS A 252 2.15 -0.11 -6.30
CA HIS A 252 1.38 -0.98 -7.18
C HIS A 252 -0.07 -0.55 -7.42
N TYR A 253 -0.58 0.38 -6.63
CA TYR A 253 -1.93 0.94 -6.81
C TYR A 253 -1.93 2.48 -6.85
N PRO A 254 -1.05 3.11 -7.68
CA PRO A 254 -0.95 4.56 -7.74
C PRO A 254 -2.31 5.17 -8.14
N GLU A 255 -2.63 6.30 -7.51
CA GLU A 255 -3.86 7.06 -7.76
C GLU A 255 -5.19 6.30 -7.57
N ARG A 256 -5.19 5.13 -6.91
CA ARG A 256 -6.42 4.37 -6.59
C ARG A 256 -7.12 4.81 -5.29
N ILE A 257 -6.39 5.41 -4.37
CA ILE A 257 -6.96 5.90 -3.10
C ILE A 257 -7.27 7.39 -3.23
N GLU A 258 -8.50 7.77 -2.88
CA GLU A 258 -8.90 9.16 -2.71
C GLU A 258 -8.54 9.66 -1.30
N ARG A 259 -9.05 9.00 -0.24
CA ARG A 259 -8.72 9.32 1.15
C ARG A 259 -8.57 8.09 2.04
N PHE A 260 -7.65 8.18 3.01
CA PHE A 260 -7.61 7.32 4.19
C PHE A 260 -8.14 8.08 5.40
N TYR A 261 -9.29 7.69 5.93
CA TYR A 261 -9.85 8.23 7.17
C TYR A 261 -9.38 7.38 8.36
N MET A 262 -8.39 7.88 9.09
CA MET A 262 -7.90 7.25 10.31
C MET A 262 -8.81 7.68 11.47
N VAL A 263 -9.68 6.78 11.92
CA VAL A 263 -10.67 7.08 12.98
C VAL A 263 -10.32 6.36 14.28
N ASN A 264 -10.78 6.91 15.40
CA ASN A 264 -10.63 6.32 16.73
C ASN A 264 -9.19 6.00 17.15
N ALA A 265 -8.20 6.77 16.67
CA ALA A 265 -6.79 6.58 16.99
C ALA A 265 -6.51 6.69 18.50
N PRO A 266 -6.07 5.62 19.20
CA PRO A 266 -5.67 5.72 20.59
C PRO A 266 -4.28 6.37 20.72
N LEU A 267 -3.95 6.95 21.88
CA LEU A 267 -2.66 7.64 22.08
C LEU A 267 -1.44 6.73 21.81
N ILE A 268 -1.56 5.43 22.05
CA ILE A 268 -0.49 4.45 21.78
C ILE A 268 -0.14 4.37 20.28
N PHE A 269 -1.10 4.66 19.39
CA PHE A 269 -0.88 4.69 17.95
C PHE A 269 0.13 5.78 17.54
N ASN A 270 0.25 6.87 18.30
CA ASN A 270 1.18 7.96 17.97
C ASN A 270 2.64 7.49 17.90
N GLY A 271 3.03 6.52 18.75
CA GLY A 271 4.36 5.92 18.72
C GLY A 271 4.58 5.11 17.43
N LEU A 272 3.60 4.28 17.07
CA LEU A 272 3.61 3.50 15.83
C LEU A 272 3.69 4.43 14.60
N TRP A 273 2.84 5.45 14.57
CA TRP A 273 2.74 6.39 13.45
C TRP A 273 4.02 7.15 13.17
N LYS A 274 4.79 7.50 14.23
CA LYS A 274 6.11 8.14 14.07
C LYS A 274 7.09 7.31 13.25
N VAL A 275 7.01 5.98 13.35
CA VAL A 275 7.83 5.05 12.55
C VAL A 275 7.25 4.90 11.15
N VAL A 276 5.93 4.66 11.05
CA VAL A 276 5.28 4.38 9.75
C VAL A 276 5.41 5.57 8.80
N ARG A 277 5.22 6.81 9.28
CA ARG A 277 5.19 8.01 8.42
C ARG A 277 6.47 8.27 7.63
N SER A 278 7.63 7.75 8.05
CA SER A 278 8.88 7.93 7.29
C SER A 278 8.95 7.09 6.02
N PHE A 279 8.05 6.12 5.86
CA PHE A 279 7.93 5.25 4.69
C PHE A 279 6.77 5.66 3.76
N ILE A 280 6.13 6.80 4.04
CA ILE A 280 5.00 7.32 3.27
C ILE A 280 5.47 8.54 2.49
N ASN A 281 5.32 8.49 1.17
CA ASN A 281 5.60 9.59 0.26
C ASN A 281 4.61 10.74 0.44
N GLU A 282 4.97 11.92 -0.07
CA GLU A 282 4.19 13.14 0.13
C GLU A 282 2.76 13.02 -0.43
N THR A 283 2.61 12.41 -1.62
CA THR A 283 1.31 12.21 -2.29
C THR A 283 0.36 11.39 -1.41
N THR A 284 0.84 10.30 -0.82
CA THR A 284 0.03 9.44 0.05
C THR A 284 -0.23 10.12 1.38
N SER A 285 0.77 10.81 1.95
CA SER A 285 0.63 11.56 3.19
C SER A 285 -0.51 12.59 3.12
N LYS A 286 -0.63 13.30 1.99
CA LYS A 286 -1.74 14.26 1.75
C LYS A 286 -3.12 13.62 1.71
N LYS A 287 -3.22 12.31 1.43
CA LYS A 287 -4.49 11.56 1.36
C LYS A 287 -4.93 11.03 2.74
N ILE A 288 -4.04 11.06 3.74
CA ILE A 288 -4.33 10.55 5.08
C ILE A 288 -4.94 11.64 5.95
N VAL A 289 -6.14 11.37 6.46
CA VAL A 289 -6.92 12.27 7.29
C VAL A 289 -7.09 11.62 8.67
N PHE A 290 -6.43 12.18 9.67
CA PHE A 290 -6.69 11.83 11.07
C PHE A 290 -7.94 12.54 11.55
N VAL A 291 -8.94 11.76 11.95
CA VAL A 291 -10.23 12.29 12.37
C VAL A 291 -10.35 12.19 13.89
N ASP A 292 -10.62 13.32 14.54
CA ASP A 292 -10.91 13.35 15.97
C ASP A 292 -12.12 12.47 16.29
N LYS A 293 -12.03 11.65 17.35
CA LYS A 293 -13.11 10.73 17.75
C LYS A 293 -14.48 11.43 17.87
N LYS A 294 -14.51 12.66 18.39
CA LYS A 294 -15.75 13.44 18.56
C LYS A 294 -16.35 13.94 17.24
N LYS A 295 -15.56 14.02 16.18
CA LYS A 295 -15.94 14.52 14.85
C LYS A 295 -16.01 13.40 13.81
N ALA A 296 -15.73 12.15 14.19
CA ALA A 296 -15.68 11.01 13.27
C ALA A 296 -16.98 10.86 12.48
N GLN A 297 -18.12 10.84 13.18
CA GLN A 297 -19.43 10.74 12.55
C GLN A 297 -19.71 11.91 11.61
N GLU A 298 -19.55 13.16 12.07
CA GLU A 298 -19.77 14.36 11.25
C GLU A 298 -18.90 14.35 9.98
N THR A 299 -17.62 14.02 10.13
CA THR A 299 -16.66 13.98 9.02
C THR A 299 -17.05 12.92 8.01
N LEU A 300 -17.36 11.70 8.45
CA LEU A 300 -17.74 10.61 7.56
C LEU A 300 -19.08 10.86 6.88
N LEU A 301 -20.09 11.39 7.59
CA LEU A 301 -21.38 11.76 7.01
C LEU A 301 -21.31 12.95 6.04
N SER A 302 -20.26 13.77 6.12
CA SER A 302 -20.03 14.83 5.13
C SER A 302 -19.74 14.24 3.75
N VAL A 303 -19.10 13.07 3.68
CA VAL A 303 -18.65 12.42 2.43
C VAL A 303 -19.43 11.16 2.04
N ILE A 304 -20.07 10.48 3.00
CA ILE A 304 -20.81 9.22 2.79
C ILE A 304 -22.25 9.41 3.27
N ASP A 305 -23.23 8.94 2.50
CA ASP A 305 -24.63 8.98 2.91
C ASP A 305 -24.91 8.00 4.06
N ALA A 306 -25.87 8.35 4.92
CA ALA A 306 -26.11 7.60 6.16
C ALA A 306 -26.48 6.13 5.92
N ASP A 307 -27.22 5.82 4.86
CA ASP A 307 -27.61 4.47 4.43
C ASP A 307 -26.46 3.65 3.82
N GLN A 308 -25.34 4.29 3.50
CA GLN A 308 -24.11 3.65 3.02
C GLN A 308 -23.08 3.49 4.14
N LEU A 309 -23.12 4.35 5.16
CA LEU A 309 -22.21 4.34 6.30
C LEU A 309 -22.64 3.33 7.38
N PRO A 310 -21.73 2.51 7.91
CA PRO A 310 -22.03 1.61 9.02
C PRO A 310 -22.54 2.30 10.28
N LYS A 311 -23.38 1.59 11.04
CA LYS A 311 -23.94 2.04 12.33
C LYS A 311 -22.85 2.43 13.34
N GLU A 312 -21.72 1.74 13.35
CA GLU A 312 -20.56 2.01 14.21
C GLU A 312 -19.95 3.41 14.00
N TYR A 313 -20.18 3.99 12.82
CA TYR A 313 -19.70 5.32 12.45
C TYR A 313 -20.82 6.37 12.38
N GLY A 314 -22.03 6.01 12.87
CA GLY A 314 -23.18 6.90 12.96
C GLY A 314 -24.07 6.93 11.71
N GLY A 315 -23.95 5.95 10.81
CA GLY A 315 -24.91 5.71 9.74
C GLY A 315 -25.98 4.69 10.11
N THR A 316 -26.58 4.06 9.11
CA THR A 316 -27.67 3.08 9.26
C THR A 316 -27.40 1.75 8.55
N ALA A 317 -26.30 1.64 7.79
CA ALA A 317 -25.92 0.41 7.11
C ALA A 317 -25.35 -0.65 8.07
N ASP A 318 -25.47 -1.91 7.69
CA ASP A 318 -24.75 -3.01 8.34
C ASP A 318 -23.41 -3.26 7.62
N LEU A 319 -22.36 -3.58 8.39
CA LEU A 319 -21.05 -3.92 7.84
C LEU A 319 -21.10 -5.18 6.99
N VAL A 320 -20.54 -5.11 5.79
CA VAL A 320 -20.40 -6.26 4.88
C VAL A 320 -18.95 -6.72 4.84
N LEU A 321 -18.71 -7.93 5.35
CA LEU A 321 -17.37 -8.54 5.31
C LEU A 321 -16.87 -8.63 3.88
N LEU A 322 -15.57 -8.41 3.68
CA LEU A 322 -14.97 -8.40 2.35
C LEU A 322 -15.25 -9.70 1.59
N GLN A 323 -15.15 -10.86 2.26
CA GLN A 323 -15.44 -12.17 1.65
C GLN A 323 -16.92 -12.34 1.26
N ASP A 324 -17.83 -11.73 2.01
CA ASP A 324 -19.27 -11.87 1.81
C ASP A 324 -19.80 -10.86 0.77
N ALA A 325 -19.01 -9.84 0.45
CA ALA A 325 -19.34 -8.85 -0.57
C ALA A 325 -19.34 -9.49 -1.97
N PHE A 326 -20.50 -9.44 -2.64
CA PHE A 326 -20.64 -9.83 -4.03
C PHE A 326 -20.13 -8.70 -4.93
N VAL A 327 -19.14 -9.01 -5.77
CA VAL A 327 -18.63 -8.12 -6.80
C VAL A 327 -18.70 -8.85 -8.14
N PRO A 328 -19.43 -8.32 -9.14
CA PRO A 328 -19.52 -8.95 -10.45
C PRO A 328 -18.14 -9.21 -11.06
N GLY A 329 -17.91 -10.43 -11.56
CA GLY A 329 -16.62 -10.82 -12.14
C GLY A 329 -15.54 -11.15 -11.12
N TRP A 330 -15.86 -11.24 -9.81
CA TRP A 330 -14.93 -11.68 -8.77
C TRP A 330 -15.26 -13.08 -8.22
N PRO A 331 -14.28 -13.99 -8.03
CA PRO A 331 -12.91 -13.87 -8.52
C PRO A 331 -12.91 -13.84 -10.06
N PRO A 332 -11.92 -13.18 -10.70
CA PRO A 332 -11.82 -13.18 -12.15
C PRO A 332 -11.83 -14.62 -12.65
N ALA A 333 -12.63 -14.89 -13.68
CA ALA A 333 -12.69 -16.21 -14.29
C ALA A 333 -11.26 -16.67 -14.61
N LYS A 334 -10.96 -17.96 -14.44
CA LYS A 334 -9.67 -18.54 -14.79
C LYS A 334 -9.31 -18.06 -16.19
N GLN A 335 -8.33 -17.17 -16.32
CA GLN A 335 -7.66 -17.00 -17.60
C GLN A 335 -6.98 -18.36 -17.82
N GLU A 336 -7.61 -19.21 -18.62
CA GLU A 336 -6.89 -20.27 -19.29
C GLU A 336 -5.79 -19.55 -20.06
N PHE A 337 -4.58 -19.52 -19.48
CA PHE A 337 -3.39 -19.21 -20.24
C PHE A 337 -3.42 -20.18 -21.40
N SER A 338 -3.78 -19.69 -22.58
CA SER A 338 -3.63 -20.47 -23.80
C SER A 338 -2.14 -20.76 -23.87
N SER A 339 -1.75 -21.97 -23.53
CA SER A 339 -0.46 -22.52 -23.88
C SER A 339 -0.31 -22.31 -25.38
N LEU A 340 0.56 -21.37 -25.75
CA LEU A 340 1.02 -21.21 -27.10
C LEU A 340 1.76 -22.50 -27.45
N ASP A 341 1.08 -23.38 -28.18
CA ASP A 341 1.70 -24.36 -29.08
C ASP A 341 2.30 -23.65 -30.30
#